data_AF-A0A6P7JKV0-F1
#
_entry.id   AF-A0A6P7JKV0-F1
#
_cell.length_a   1.000
_cell.length_b   1.000
_cell.length_c   1.000
_cell.angle_alpha   90.00
_cell.angle_beta   90.00
_cell.angle_gamma   90.00
#
_symmetry.space_group_name_H-M   'P 1'
#
loop_
_entity.id
_entity.type
_entity.pdbx_description
1 polymer ?
#
loop_
_entity_poly.entity_id
_entity_poly.type
_entity_poly.pdbx_seq_one_letter_code
_entity_poly.pdbx_strand_id
1 'polypeptide(L)'
;MYSEDSDHKEHILTVGPIRRRESDWCEEDNGGCEQICTSKGTGPVCSCVTGMLQRDGKSCRTVSSSCVLTPAVTLLTISAMISVLLSRIHTPLLS
;
A
#
# COMPACT_ATOMS: atom_id res chain seq x y z
N MET A 1 -10.94 -33.66 2.36
CA MET A 1 -10.38 -32.40 1.83
C MET A 1 -11.53 -31.42 1.75
N TYR A 2 -11.92 -30.83 2.89
CA TYR A 2 -12.99 -29.82 2.92
C TYR A 2 -12.33 -28.50 3.28
N SER A 3 -12.41 -27.56 2.35
CA SER A 3 -12.17 -26.15 2.57
C SER A 3 -13.52 -25.55 2.95
N GLU A 4 -13.66 -25.08 4.18
CA GLU A 4 -14.77 -24.21 4.58
C GLU A 4 -14.15 -22.88 5.01
N ASP A 5 -14.14 -21.99 4.02
CA ASP A 5 -13.87 -20.58 4.10
C ASP A 5 -15.11 -19.86 4.67
N SER A 6 -14.91 -18.69 5.27
CA SER A 6 -15.93 -17.77 5.82
C SER A 6 -16.45 -18.04 7.24
N ASP A 7 -15.58 -17.87 8.25
CA ASP A 7 -16.01 -17.67 9.64
C ASP A 7 -16.41 -16.20 9.89
N HIS A 8 -17.38 -15.70 9.12
CA HIS A 8 -18.10 -14.47 9.46
C HIS A 8 -19.35 -14.84 10.24
N LYS A 9 -19.15 -15.30 11.47
CA LYS A 9 -20.26 -15.58 12.37
C LYS A 9 -20.77 -14.27 12.98
N GLU A 10 -21.79 -13.71 12.35
CA GLU A 10 -22.70 -12.73 12.93
C GLU A 10 -23.18 -13.25 14.30
N HIS A 11 -22.60 -12.75 15.40
CA HIS A 11 -23.02 -13.12 16.74
C HIS A 11 -24.05 -12.09 17.23
N ILE A 12 -25.34 -12.46 17.14
CA ILE A 12 -26.35 -11.82 17.99
C ILE A 12 -26.02 -12.24 19.43
N LEU A 13 -25.44 -11.32 20.20
CA LEU A 13 -25.07 -11.57 21.59
C LEU A 13 -26.34 -11.56 22.44
N THR A 14 -26.90 -12.74 22.73
CA THR A 14 -27.80 -12.88 23.88
C THR A 14 -27.02 -12.45 25.13
N VAL A 15 -27.61 -11.63 26.01
CA VAL A 15 -27.02 -11.16 27.28
C VAL A 15 -26.86 -12.34 28.27
N GLY A 16 -25.98 -13.27 27.93
CA GLY A 16 -25.39 -14.26 28.83
C GLY A 16 -24.10 -13.73 29.45
N PRO A 17 -23.42 -14.51 30.32
CA PRO A 17 -22.15 -14.08 30.90
C PRO A 17 -21.17 -13.72 29.79
N ILE A 18 -20.49 -12.58 29.93
CA ILE A 18 -19.47 -12.12 28.99
C ILE A 18 -18.37 -13.18 28.94
N ARG A 19 -18.50 -14.14 28.02
CA ARG A 19 -17.37 -14.96 27.61
C ARG A 19 -16.39 -13.96 27.02
N ARG A 20 -15.28 -13.71 27.74
CA ARG A 20 -14.18 -12.95 27.15
C ARG A 20 -13.88 -13.63 25.82
N ARG A 21 -13.97 -12.87 24.73
CA ARG A 21 -13.56 -13.34 23.41
C ARG A 21 -12.15 -13.91 23.56
N GLU A 22 -11.87 -14.91 22.73
CA GLU A 22 -10.50 -15.34 22.44
C GLU A 22 -9.60 -14.09 22.34
N SER A 23 -8.48 -14.10 23.05
CA SER A 23 -7.59 -12.93 23.17
C SER A 23 -7.35 -12.32 21.81
N ASP A 24 -7.80 -11.09 21.61
CA ASP A 24 -7.58 -10.41 20.34
C ASP A 24 -6.13 -9.92 20.32
N TRP A 25 -5.30 -10.59 19.55
CA TRP A 25 -3.87 -10.32 19.43
C TRP A 25 -3.56 -8.92 18.90
N CYS A 26 -4.54 -8.22 18.32
CA CYS A 26 -4.38 -6.87 17.80
C CYS A 26 -4.71 -5.78 18.85
N GLU A 27 -5.27 -6.13 20.01
CA GLU A 27 -5.62 -5.16 21.06
C GLU A 27 -4.38 -4.48 21.65
N GLU A 28 -3.28 -5.23 21.77
CA GLU A 28 -2.01 -4.71 22.28
C GLU A 28 -1.09 -4.32 21.13
N ASP A 29 -0.70 -3.04 21.08
CA ASP A 29 0.24 -2.49 20.10
C ASP A 29 -0.05 -2.88 18.63
N ASN A 30 -1.33 -3.03 18.27
CA ASN A 30 -1.74 -3.49 16.93
C ASN A 30 -1.09 -4.82 16.53
N GLY A 31 -0.82 -5.73 17.48
CA GLY A 31 -0.06 -6.98 17.24
C GLY A 31 1.39 -6.74 16.79
N GLY A 32 1.88 -5.51 16.92
CA GLY A 32 3.13 -4.99 16.37
C GLY A 32 3.13 -4.84 14.85
N CYS A 33 1.96 -4.72 14.20
CA CYS A 33 1.84 -4.48 12.77
C CYS A 33 1.98 -2.98 12.44
N GLU A 34 2.71 -2.64 11.38
CA GLU A 34 2.84 -1.24 10.95
C GLU A 34 1.50 -0.64 10.47
N GLN A 35 0.69 -1.45 9.80
CA GLN A 35 -0.56 -0.98 9.18
C GLN A 35 -1.75 -1.81 9.66
N ILE A 36 -2.05 -2.92 9.00
CA ILE A 36 -3.25 -3.71 9.26
C ILE A 36 -2.87 -4.91 10.11
N CYS A 37 -3.59 -5.12 11.23
CA CYS A 37 -3.52 -6.33 12.04
C CYS A 37 -4.81 -7.14 11.93
N THR A 38 -4.69 -8.44 11.71
CA THR A 38 -5.80 -9.39 11.79
C THR A 38 -5.51 -10.43 12.86
N SER A 39 -6.33 -10.48 13.88
CA SER A 39 -6.24 -11.51 14.92
C SER A 39 -6.72 -12.85 14.38
N LYS A 40 -5.88 -13.88 14.51
CA LYS A 40 -6.18 -15.27 14.18
C LYS A 40 -5.91 -16.14 15.42
N GLY A 41 -6.51 -17.33 15.48
CA GLY A 41 -6.26 -18.26 16.60
C GLY A 41 -4.78 -18.66 16.78
N THR A 42 -3.95 -18.46 15.74
CA THR A 42 -2.50 -18.71 15.77
C THR A 42 -1.65 -17.48 16.13
N GLY A 43 -2.26 -16.31 16.32
CA GLY A 43 -1.55 -15.05 16.61
C GLY A 43 -1.96 -13.87 15.69
N PRO A 44 -1.29 -12.71 15.84
CA PRO A 44 -1.53 -11.56 14.98
C PRO A 44 -0.93 -11.80 13.59
N VAL A 45 -1.70 -11.47 12.55
CA VAL A 45 -1.25 -11.52 11.16
C VAL A 45 -1.27 -10.11 10.57
N CYS A 46 -0.13 -9.62 10.12
CA CYS A 46 0.00 -8.28 9.56
C CYS A 46 -0.21 -8.25 8.04
N SER A 47 -0.77 -7.15 7.53
CA SER A 47 -0.85 -6.87 6.10
C SER A 47 -0.73 -5.37 5.81
N CYS A 48 -0.47 -5.04 4.54
CA CYS A 48 -0.26 -3.65 4.10
C CYS A 48 -1.43 -3.17 3.25
N VAL A 49 -1.85 -1.91 3.44
CA VAL A 49 -2.88 -1.26 2.61
C VAL A 49 -2.42 -1.17 1.16
N THR A 50 -1.14 -0.83 0.98
CA THR A 50 -0.45 -0.85 -0.31
C THR A 50 0.98 -1.33 -0.10
N GLY A 51 1.60 -1.87 -1.14
CA GLY A 51 2.99 -2.32 -1.06
C GLY A 51 3.11 -3.82 -0.72
N MET A 52 4.25 -4.18 -0.12
CA MET A 52 4.54 -5.55 0.29
C MET A 52 4.96 -5.59 1.77
N LEU A 53 4.49 -6.62 2.48
CA LEU A 53 4.94 -6.92 3.84
C LEU A 53 6.41 -7.36 3.80
N GLN A 54 7.20 -6.85 4.73
CA GLN A 54 8.61 -7.18 4.86
C GLN A 54 8.82 -8.54 5.54
N ARG A 55 10.07 -9.02 5.55
CA ARG A 55 10.42 -10.33 6.12
C ARG A 55 10.29 -10.40 7.64
N ASP A 56 10.25 -9.24 8.31
CA ASP A 56 9.95 -9.18 9.74
C ASP A 56 8.48 -9.52 10.05
N GLY A 57 7.64 -9.63 9.01
CA GLY A 57 6.22 -9.95 9.13
C GLY A 57 5.39 -8.81 9.74
N LYS A 58 5.95 -7.60 9.85
CA LYS A 58 5.36 -6.47 10.58
C LYS A 58 5.40 -5.17 9.81
N SER A 59 6.51 -4.89 9.14
CA SER A 59 6.74 -3.63 8.42
C SER A 59 6.26 -3.71 6.97
N CYS A 60 5.88 -2.57 6.40
CA CYS A 60 5.42 -2.41 5.04
C CYS A 60 6.46 -1.68 4.20
N ARG A 61 6.62 -2.11 2.95
CA ARG A 61 7.40 -1.38 1.94
C ARG A 61 6.49 -0.93 0.83
N THR A 62 6.40 0.37 0.61
CA THR A 62 5.70 0.91 -0.55
C THR A 62 6.41 0.43 -1.81
N VAL A 63 5.67 -0.15 -2.74
CA VAL A 63 6.16 -0.26 -4.12
C VAL A 63 5.89 1.11 -4.72
N SER A 64 6.85 2.03 -4.59
CA SER A 64 6.72 3.34 -5.20
C SER A 64 6.63 3.14 -6.71
N SER A 65 5.40 3.17 -7.24
CA SER A 65 5.13 3.42 -8.67
C SER A 65 5.39 4.89 -8.99
N SER A 66 6.40 5.49 -8.36
CA SER A 66 7.06 6.65 -8.94
C SER A 66 7.72 6.11 -10.20
N CYS A 67 7.05 6.29 -11.34
CA CYS A 67 7.74 6.39 -12.61
C CYS A 67 8.83 7.43 -12.38
N VAL A 68 10.03 6.96 -12.06
CA VAL A 68 11.18 7.83 -11.92
C VAL A 68 11.31 8.41 -13.30
N LEU A 69 11.05 9.72 -13.44
CA LEU A 69 11.47 10.46 -14.62
C LEU A 69 12.97 10.25 -14.65
N THR A 70 13.41 9.24 -15.40
CA THR A 70 14.82 8.93 -15.54
C THR A 70 15.51 10.21 -16.00
N PRO A 71 16.82 10.40 -15.73
CA PRO A 71 17.53 11.57 -16.25
C PRO A 71 17.37 11.72 -17.78
N ALA A 72 17.07 10.62 -18.49
CA ALA A 72 16.71 10.66 -19.89
C ALA A 72 15.40 11.42 -20.17
N VAL A 73 14.34 11.25 -19.37
CA VAL A 73 13.06 11.95 -19.60
C VAL A 73 13.21 13.46 -19.39
N THR A 74 13.95 13.89 -18.38
CA THR A 74 14.20 15.32 -18.14
C THR A 74 15.09 15.93 -19.23
N LEU A 75 16.08 15.20 -19.73
CA LEU A 75 16.90 15.65 -20.87
C LEU A 75 16.09 15.76 -22.16
N LEU A 76 15.20 14.81 -22.43
CA LEU A 76 14.34 14.83 -23.62
C LEU A 76 13.34 16.00 -23.59
N THR A 77 12.76 16.30 -22.42
CA THR A 77 11.85 17.45 -22.29
C THR A 77 12.58 18.78 -22.42
N ILE A 78 13.77 18.92 -21.84
CA ILE A 78 14.60 20.13 -21.99
C ILE A 78 15.02 20.31 -23.46
N SER A 79 15.46 19.24 -24.12
CA SER A 79 15.82 19.26 -25.55
C SER A 79 14.65 19.72 -26.42
N ALA A 80 13.45 19.17 -26.21
CA ALA A 80 12.26 19.55 -26.96
C ALA A 80 11.88 21.03 -26.74
N MET A 81 11.97 21.52 -25.49
CA MET A 81 11.70 22.93 -25.18
C MET A 81 12.71 23.88 -25.83
N ILE A 82 14.00 23.53 -25.83
CA ILE A 82 15.04 24.31 -26.52
C ILE A 82 14.78 24.33 -28.03
N SER A 83 14.45 23.18 -28.64
CA SER A 83 14.15 23.10 -30.07
C SER A 83 12.96 23.98 -30.47
N VAL A 84 11.88 24.02 -29.68
CA VAL A 84 10.69 24.85 -29.95
C VAL A 84 10.99 26.35 -29.81
N LEU A 85 11.83 26.73 -28.84
CA LEU A 85 12.27 28.12 -28.69
C LEU A 85 13.15 28.55 -29.87
N LEU A 86 14.11 27.71 -30.27
CA LEU A 86 14.97 27.99 -31.42
C LEU A 86 14.20 28.07 -32.73
N SER A 87 13.17 27.23 -32.92
CA SER A 87 12.31 27.32 -34.11
C SER A 87 11.52 28.63 -34.12
N ARG A 88 10.99 29.09 -32.98
CA ARG A 88 10.29 30.37 -32.86
C ARG A 88 11.21 31.58 -33.12
N ILE A 89 12.49 31.47 -32.81
CA ILE A 89 13.51 32.51 -33.03
C ILE A 89 14.05 32.51 -34.47
N HIS A 90 14.03 31.37 -35.18
CA HIS A 90 14.41 31.28 -36.60
C HIS A 90 13.23 31.53 -37.58
N THR A 91 11.98 31.36 -37.14
CA THR A 91 10.79 31.71 -37.95
C THR A 91 10.48 33.20 -38.17
N PRO A 92 11.03 34.22 -37.48
CA PRO A 92 10.66 35.61 -37.72
C PRO A 92 11.36 36.24 -38.95
N LEU A 93 12.10 35.47 -39.76
CA LEU A 93 12.80 35.96 -40.95
C LEU A 93 12.15 35.55 -42.30
N LEU A 94 10.96 34.95 -42.27
CA LEU A 94 10.21 34.51 -43.48
C LEU A 94 8.78 35.09 -43.58
N SER A 95 8.48 36.19 -42.88
CA SER A 95 7.24 36.96 -43.09
C SER A 95 7.52 38.38 -43.53
#